data_AF-A0A7W1BRT6-F1
#
_entry.id   AF-A0A7W1BRT6-F1
#
_cell.length_a   1.000
_cell.length_b   1.000
_cell.length_c   1.000
_cell.angle_alpha   90.00
_cell.angle_beta   90.00
_cell.angle_gamma   90.00
#
_symmetry.space_group_name_H-M   'P 1'
#
loop_
_entity.id
_entity.type
_entity.pdbx_description
1 polymer ?
#
loop_
_entity_poly.entity_id
_entity_poly.type
_entity_poly.pdbx_seq_one_letter_code
_entity_poly.pdbx_strand_id
1 'polypeptide(L)'
;LLYTSIAGGGNPSLAPSELAGRSGEVQLAGLVVGPVTGDAHADGLRFTLRDIGKTSRASIPVLYAGSVPDLFKVGRQIVVDGRLRGGTFVAEPGSMITKCPSKYAPKQTGDSA
;
A
#
# COMPACT_ATOMS: atom_id res chain seq x y z
N LEU A 1 -22.61 -0.46 -25.67
CA LEU A 1 -23.33 -0.27 -24.39
C LEU A 1 -22.28 -0.22 -23.29
N LEU A 2 -21.94 0.98 -22.81
CA LEU A 2 -20.96 1.18 -21.74
C LEU A 2 -21.75 1.43 -20.45
N TYR A 3 -21.58 0.55 -19.47
CA TYR A 3 -22.08 0.71 -18.11
C TYR A 3 -21.02 1.50 -17.33
N THR A 4 -21.18 2.81 -17.21
CA THR A 4 -20.43 3.59 -16.20
C THR A 4 -21.38 3.85 -15.05
N SER A 5 -21.45 2.89 -14.13
CA SER A 5 -22.08 3.09 -12.83
C SER A 5 -21.27 4.13 -12.05
N ILE A 6 -21.94 5.21 -11.65
CA ILE A 6 -21.42 6.23 -10.74
C ILE A 6 -21.62 5.71 -9.31
N ALA A 7 -20.57 5.34 -8.60
CA ALA A 7 -20.55 5.23 -7.13
C ALA A 7 -19.11 5.09 -6.60
N GLY A 8 -18.64 6.09 -5.85
CA GLY A 8 -17.43 5.99 -5.03
C GLY A 8 -16.34 6.99 -5.40
N GLY A 9 -16.40 8.19 -4.83
CA GLY A 9 -15.30 9.18 -4.86
C GLY A 9 -14.10 8.75 -4.01
N GLY A 10 -13.57 7.55 -4.25
CA GLY A 10 -12.37 7.04 -3.61
C GLY A 10 -11.15 7.25 -4.51
N ASN A 11 -9.99 7.56 -3.91
CA ASN A 11 -8.73 7.67 -4.64
C ASN A 11 -8.42 6.33 -5.33
N PRO A 12 -7.95 6.32 -6.59
CA PRO A 12 -7.54 5.09 -7.26
C PRO A 12 -6.38 4.44 -6.50
N SER A 13 -6.47 3.12 -6.31
CA SER A 13 -5.41 2.31 -5.70
C SER A 13 -4.41 1.87 -6.76
N LEU A 14 -3.14 2.25 -6.59
CA LEU A 14 -2.06 2.08 -7.55
C LEU A 14 -0.90 1.27 -6.95
N ALA A 15 -0.22 0.50 -7.78
CA ALA A 15 1.08 -0.09 -7.44
C ALA A 15 2.23 0.92 -7.64
N PRO A 16 3.40 0.73 -6.99
CA PRO A 16 4.59 1.54 -7.22
C PRO A 16 4.98 1.72 -8.70
N SER A 17 4.84 0.70 -9.55
CA SER A 17 5.10 0.82 -11.00
C SER A 17 4.13 1.75 -11.75
N GLU A 18 2.92 1.96 -11.23
CA GLU A 18 1.85 2.74 -11.86
C GLU A 18 1.85 4.20 -11.41
N LEU A 19 2.75 4.55 -10.47
CA LEU A 19 2.81 5.86 -9.84
C LEU A 19 3.54 6.91 -10.71
N ALA A 20 4.39 6.47 -11.64
CA ALA A 20 5.11 7.36 -12.54
C ALA A 20 4.12 8.16 -13.41
N GLY A 21 4.31 9.48 -13.49
CA GLY A 21 3.44 10.38 -14.25
C GLY A 21 2.09 10.67 -13.60
N ARG A 22 1.83 10.18 -12.38
CA ARG A 22 0.62 10.54 -11.62
C ARG A 22 0.80 11.88 -10.91
N SER A 23 -0.19 12.75 -11.07
CA SER A 23 -0.31 14.02 -10.35
C SER A 23 -1.58 14.00 -9.51
N GLY A 24 -1.47 14.27 -8.21
CA GLY A 24 -2.61 14.34 -7.29
C GLY A 24 -2.54 13.33 -6.15
N GLU A 25 -3.57 13.34 -5.30
CA GLU A 25 -3.76 12.35 -4.25
C GLU A 25 -4.20 11.02 -4.87
N VAL A 26 -3.53 9.94 -4.46
CA VAL A 26 -3.79 8.57 -4.88
C VAL A 26 -3.63 7.65 -3.68
N GLN A 27 -4.13 6.44 -3.81
CA GLN A 27 -3.86 5.40 -2.84
C GLN A 27 -2.72 4.51 -3.37
N LEU A 28 -1.67 4.31 -2.59
CA LEU A 28 -0.52 3.49 -2.94
C LEU A 28 -0.56 2.17 -2.17
N ALA A 29 -0.65 1.06 -2.90
CA ALA A 29 -0.64 -0.29 -2.37
C ALA A 29 0.69 -0.99 -2.70
N GLY A 30 1.38 -1.51 -1.69
CA GLY A 30 2.70 -2.12 -1.89
C GLY A 30 3.16 -3.05 -0.79
N LEU A 31 4.24 -3.77 -1.06
CA LEU A 31 4.98 -4.58 -0.09
C LEU A 31 6.06 -3.74 0.58
N VAL A 32 6.05 -3.67 1.91
CA VAL A 32 7.08 -2.98 2.68
C VAL A 32 8.42 -3.70 2.55
N VAL A 33 9.45 -2.98 2.11
CA VAL A 33 10.84 -3.44 2.07
C VAL A 33 11.72 -2.54 2.94
N GLY A 34 12.70 -3.15 3.59
CA GLY A 34 13.62 -2.45 4.48
C GLY A 34 14.77 -1.74 3.75
N PRO A 35 15.52 -0.89 4.47
CA PRO A 35 15.36 -0.59 5.89
C PRO A 35 14.13 0.31 6.17
N VAL A 36 13.56 0.16 7.36
CA VAL A 36 12.59 1.12 7.91
C VAL A 36 13.34 1.98 8.92
N THR A 37 13.25 3.29 8.80
CA THR A 37 14.03 4.25 9.62
C THR A 37 13.17 5.44 10.05
N GLY A 38 13.61 6.15 11.09
CA GLY A 38 12.90 7.31 11.63
C GLY A 38 11.71 6.94 12.51
N ASP A 39 10.94 7.95 12.88
CA ASP A 39 9.81 7.85 13.80
C ASP A 39 8.61 8.60 13.20
N ALA A 40 7.47 7.92 13.08
CA ALA A 40 6.24 8.47 12.51
C ALA A 40 5.66 9.65 13.31
N HIS A 41 6.03 9.79 14.58
CA HIS A 41 5.60 10.87 15.46
C HIS A 41 6.64 12.00 15.62
N ALA A 42 7.83 11.86 15.03
CA ALA A 42 8.87 12.89 15.00
C ALA A 42 9.19 13.30 13.54
N ASP A 43 10.40 13.00 13.04
CA ASP A 43 10.88 13.44 11.72
C ASP A 43 10.31 12.63 10.54
N GLY A 44 9.35 11.74 10.80
CA GLY A 44 8.69 10.87 9.84
C GLY A 44 9.34 9.48 9.70
N LEU A 45 8.50 8.48 9.49
CA LEU A 45 8.88 7.11 9.19
C LEU A 45 9.21 7.00 7.69
N ARG A 46 10.39 6.48 7.39
CA ARG A 46 10.90 6.28 6.02
C ARG A 46 11.05 4.80 5.74
N PHE A 47 10.44 4.35 4.65
CA PHE A 47 10.53 2.97 4.17
C PHE A 47 10.31 2.95 2.67
N THR A 48 10.37 1.77 2.06
CA THR A 48 10.13 1.61 0.62
C THR A 48 8.96 0.66 0.39
N LEU A 49 8.11 0.98 -0.59
CA LEU A 49 7.09 0.07 -1.10
C LEU A 49 7.51 -0.48 -2.45
N ARG A 50 7.41 -1.81 -2.59
CA ARG A 50 7.60 -2.52 -3.87
C ARG A 50 6.26 -3.05 -4.38
N ASP A 51 6.16 -3.25 -5.68
CA ASP A 51 5.04 -3.96 -6.28
C ASP A 51 4.72 -5.29 -5.59
N ILE A 52 3.43 -5.59 -5.49
CA ILE A 52 2.90 -6.85 -4.95
C ILE A 52 2.89 -7.88 -6.09
N GLY A 53 3.97 -8.63 -6.23
CA GLY A 53 4.10 -9.64 -7.29
C GLY A 53 5.55 -10.03 -7.55
N LYS A 54 5.76 -11.02 -8.43
CA LYS A 54 7.10 -11.51 -8.79
C LYS A 54 7.67 -10.87 -10.07
N THR A 55 6.84 -10.19 -10.85
CA THR A 55 7.18 -9.76 -12.22
C THR A 55 7.83 -8.38 -12.27
N SER A 56 7.51 -7.49 -11.34
CA SER A 56 8.05 -6.14 -11.29
C SER A 56 8.88 -5.92 -10.03
N ARG A 57 10.01 -5.21 -10.19
CA ARG A 57 10.88 -4.76 -9.10
C ARG A 57 10.72 -3.27 -8.81
N ALA A 58 9.73 -2.60 -9.41
CA ALA A 58 9.48 -1.19 -9.17
C ALA A 58 9.25 -0.94 -7.68
N SER A 59 9.90 0.11 -7.18
CA SER A 59 9.87 0.46 -5.78
C SER A 59 9.90 1.96 -5.60
N ILE A 60 9.17 2.46 -4.60
CA ILE A 60 9.03 3.88 -4.31
C ILE A 60 9.36 4.14 -2.84
N PRO A 61 10.25 5.10 -2.54
CA PRO A 61 10.47 5.54 -1.17
C PRO A 61 9.22 6.26 -0.66
N VAL A 62 8.86 5.99 0.59
CA VAL A 62 7.70 6.54 1.28
C VAL A 62 8.16 7.31 2.51
N LEU A 63 7.62 8.51 2.68
CA LEU A 63 7.67 9.27 3.92
C LEU A 63 6.28 9.28 4.55
N TYR A 64 6.17 8.82 5.78
CA TYR A 64 4.92 8.68 6.51
C TYR A 64 4.99 9.34 7.89
N ALA A 65 3.86 9.90 8.34
CA ALA A 65 3.70 10.41 9.69
C ALA A 65 2.38 9.92 10.29
N GLY A 66 2.25 9.98 11.61
CA GLY A 66 1.03 9.57 12.31
C GLY A 66 1.03 8.10 12.74
N SER A 67 -0.15 7.57 13.02
CA SER A 67 -0.31 6.27 13.68
C SER A 67 0.11 5.10 12.80
N VAL A 68 1.11 4.34 13.24
CA VAL A 68 1.57 3.12 12.56
C VAL A 68 0.83 1.91 13.12
N PRO A 69 0.10 1.11 12.31
CA PRO A 69 -0.57 -0.10 12.79
C PRO A 69 0.43 -1.14 13.31
N ASP A 70 0.08 -1.85 14.38
CA ASP A 70 0.95 -2.88 15.02
C ASP A 70 1.45 -3.97 14.04
N LEU A 71 0.66 -4.26 13.00
CA LEU A 71 1.00 -5.27 12.01
C LEU A 71 2.00 -4.77 10.95
N PHE A 72 2.37 -3.49 10.96
CA PHE A 72 3.33 -2.92 10.02
C PHE A 72 4.72 -3.51 10.26
N LYS A 73 5.28 -4.12 9.22
CA LYS A 73 6.65 -4.63 9.20
C LYS A 73 7.11 -4.93 7.77
N VAL A 74 8.41 -5.05 7.59
CA VAL A 74 9.00 -5.55 6.34
C VAL A 74 8.36 -6.88 5.94
N GLY A 75 8.02 -7.01 4.65
CA GLY A 75 7.33 -8.16 4.08
C GLY A 75 5.81 -8.15 4.24
N ARG A 76 5.20 -7.09 4.81
CA ARG A 76 3.74 -6.91 4.81
C ARG A 76 3.28 -6.06 3.64
N GLN A 77 2.08 -6.38 3.17
CA GLN A 77 1.37 -5.54 2.22
C GLN A 77 0.63 -4.46 2.99
N ILE A 78 0.79 -3.23 2.56
CA ILE A 78 0.10 -2.08 3.13
C ILE A 78 -0.54 -1.25 2.03
N VAL A 79 -1.38 -0.34 2.47
CA VAL A 79 -2.01 0.70 1.68
C VAL A 79 -1.86 2.02 2.43
N VAL A 80 -1.52 3.08 1.71
CA VAL A 80 -1.44 4.46 2.24
C VAL A 80 -2.01 5.43 1.20
N ASP A 81 -2.70 6.46 1.64
CA ASP A 81 -3.11 7.57 0.77
C ASP A 81 -2.00 8.62 0.74
N GLY A 82 -1.92 9.41 -0.33
CA GLY A 82 -0.90 10.45 -0.46
C GLY A 82 -0.56 10.77 -1.90
N ARG A 83 0.62 11.37 -2.09
CA ARG A 83 1.04 11.88 -3.40
C ARG A 83 2.54 11.75 -3.64
N LEU A 84 2.90 11.57 -4.91
CA LEU A 84 4.30 11.57 -5.33
C LEU A 84 4.86 13.00 -5.37
N ARG A 85 5.96 13.25 -4.65
CA ARG A 85 6.69 14.53 -4.61
C ARG A 85 8.18 14.28 -4.76
N GLY A 86 8.76 14.75 -5.87
CA GLY A 86 10.21 14.67 -6.09
C GLY A 86 10.77 13.24 -6.01
N GLY A 87 10.00 12.23 -6.43
CA GLY A 87 10.41 10.82 -6.37
C GLY A 87 10.09 10.10 -5.06
N THR A 88 9.59 10.81 -4.05
CA THR A 88 9.15 10.24 -2.76
C THR A 88 7.64 10.32 -2.65
N PHE A 89 6.99 9.22 -2.28
CA PHE A 89 5.58 9.23 -1.94
C PHE A 89 5.42 9.80 -0.53
N VAL A 90 4.81 10.97 -0.42
CA VAL A 90 4.49 11.61 0.86
C VAL A 90 3.08 11.16 1.21
N ALA A 91 3.00 10.27 2.20
CA ALA A 91 1.74 9.68 2.62
C ALA A 91 0.99 10.60 3.59
N GLU A 92 -0.34 10.54 3.52
CA GLU A 92 -1.23 11.27 4.42
C GLU A 92 -1.12 10.72 5.84
N PRO A 93 -1.04 11.59 6.87
CA PRO A 93 -0.89 11.13 8.24
C PRO A 93 -2.05 10.25 8.70
N GLY A 94 -1.75 9.13 9.34
CA GLY A 94 -2.79 8.22 9.85
C GLY A 94 -3.49 7.36 8.79
N SER A 95 -3.17 7.51 7.49
CA SER A 95 -3.83 6.76 6.41
C SER A 95 -3.35 5.30 6.24
N MET A 96 -2.43 4.82 7.10
CA MET A 96 -1.78 3.53 6.87
C MET A 96 -2.69 2.37 7.25
N ILE A 97 -2.90 1.48 6.30
CA ILE A 97 -3.67 0.25 6.49
C ILE A 97 -2.78 -0.94 6.15
N THR A 98 -2.60 -1.86 7.08
CA THR A 98 -1.94 -3.14 6.81
C THR A 98 -2.96 -4.16 6.32
N LYS A 99 -2.71 -4.81 5.17
CA LYS A 99 -3.59 -5.89 4.72
C LYS A 99 -3.38 -7.14 5.58
N CYS A 100 -4.46 -7.65 6.15
CA CYS A 100 -4.45 -8.96 6.82
C CYS A 100 -4.14 -10.06 5.78
N PRO A 101 -3.29 -11.05 6.09
CA PRO A 101 -3.23 -12.25 5.28
C PRO A 101 -4.57 -12.97 5.43
N SER A 102 -5.43 -12.91 4.42
CA SER A 102 -6.69 -13.67 4.45
C SER A 102 -6.36 -15.16 4.50
N LYS A 103 -6.70 -15.80 5.62
CA LYS A 103 -6.67 -17.26 5.75
C LYS A 103 -8.02 -17.80 5.26
N TYR A 104 -8.19 -17.91 3.95
CA TYR A 104 -9.16 -18.86 3.39
C TYR A 104 -8.37 -20.10 2.97
N ALA A 105 -8.21 -21.03 3.91
CA ALA A 105 -8.08 -22.42 3.52
C ALA A 105 -9.50 -22.88 3.18
N PRO A 106 -9.84 -23.19 1.92
CA PRO A 106 -11.07 -23.93 1.70
C PRO A 106 -10.95 -25.21 2.52
N LYS A 107 -11.87 -25.41 3.47
CA LYS A 107 -12.11 -26.77 3.97
C LYS A 107 -12.50 -27.56 2.73
N GLN A 108 -11.59 -28.35 2.21
CA GLN A 108 -11.97 -29.55 1.46
C GLN A 108 -12.76 -30.39 2.47
N THR A 109 -14.07 -30.21 2.50
CA THR A 109 -14.95 -31.28 2.95
C THR A 109 -14.88 -32.31 1.82
N GLY A 110 -13.85 -33.15 1.90
CA GLY A 110 -13.84 -34.42 1.21
C GLY A 110 -14.85 -35.34 1.90
N ASP A 111 -15.59 -36.04 1.05
CA ASP A 111 -16.12 -37.38 1.24
C ASP A 111 -17.09 -37.64 2.41
N SER A 112 -18.30 -38.10 2.08
CA SER A 112 -18.59 -39.55 2.03
C SER A 112 -20.08 -39.82 1.85
N ALA A 113 -20.35 -40.77 0.94
CA ALA A 113 -21.50 -41.69 0.85
C ALA A 113 -22.89 -41.15 0.48
#